data_AF-U7V047-F1
#
_entry.id   AF-U7V047-F1
#
_cell.length_a   1.000
_cell.length_b   1.000
_cell.length_c   1.000
_cell.angle_alpha   90.00
_cell.angle_beta   90.00
_cell.angle_gamma   90.00
#
_symmetry.space_group_name_H-M   'P 1'
#
loop_
_entity.id
_entity.type
_entity.pdbx_description
1 polymer ?
#
loop_
_entity_poly.entity_id
_entity_poly.type
_entity_poly.pdbx_seq_one_letter_code
_entity_poly.pdbx_strand_id
1 'polypeptide(L)'
;MEEKTVLTVADLAKRWQCSDNAIRSMVNTRKLKKIPGVPGIKFLVRYIEDLEELGMDTDPLSQFERRRLEKERDYWKGRAEKLEEILKKIRIETAIVLR
;
A
#
# COMPACT_ATOMS: atom_id res chain seq x y z
N MET A 1 34.20 -3.95 -12.22
CA MET A 1 33.00 -4.34 -12.97
C MET A 1 32.19 -3.07 -13.16
N GLU A 2 31.85 -2.69 -14.38
CA GLU A 2 31.12 -1.44 -14.66
C GLU A 2 29.81 -1.42 -13.87
N GLU A 3 29.73 -0.51 -12.89
CA GLU A 3 28.48 -0.18 -12.20
C GLU A 3 27.54 0.44 -13.22
N LYS A 4 26.78 -0.40 -13.93
CA LYS A 4 25.66 0.06 -14.74
C LYS A 4 24.72 0.82 -13.81
N THR A 5 24.68 2.13 -13.93
CA THR A 5 23.84 2.99 -13.08
C THR A 5 22.34 2.79 -13.36
N VAL A 6 22.01 2.11 -14.46
CA VAL A 6 20.66 1.97 -15.00
C VAL A 6 20.41 0.52 -15.43
N LEU A 7 19.25 -0.03 -15.05
CA LEU A 7 18.74 -1.35 -15.45
C LEU A 7 17.66 -1.21 -16.51
N THR A 8 17.68 -2.12 -17.48
CA THR A 8 16.57 -2.29 -18.42
C THR A 8 15.53 -3.26 -17.87
N VAL A 9 14.38 -3.36 -18.54
CA VAL A 9 13.35 -4.37 -18.22
C VAL A 9 13.92 -5.79 -18.23
N ALA A 10 14.74 -6.13 -19.22
CA ALA A 10 15.32 -7.47 -19.36
C ALA A 10 16.34 -7.76 -18.24
N ASP A 11 17.11 -6.75 -17.81
CA ASP A 11 18.06 -6.91 -16.72
C ASP A 11 17.33 -7.12 -15.38
N LEU A 12 16.27 -6.34 -15.13
CA LEU A 12 15.45 -6.47 -13.93
C LEU A 12 14.68 -7.79 -13.91
N ALA A 13 14.14 -8.21 -15.06
CA ALA A 13 13.44 -9.48 -15.23
C ALA A 13 14.35 -10.68 -14.93
N LYS A 14 15.62 -10.64 -15.37
CA LYS A 14 16.62 -11.66 -15.02
C LYS A 14 16.95 -11.65 -13.54
N ARG A 15 17.14 -10.48 -12.93
CA ARG A 15 17.46 -10.34 -11.50
C ARG A 15 16.35 -10.88 -10.59
N TRP A 16 15.09 -10.64 -10.95
CA TRP A 16 13.92 -11.09 -10.19
C TRP A 16 13.33 -12.42 -10.67
N GLN A 17 13.96 -13.07 -11.66
CA GLN A 17 13.50 -14.32 -12.27
C GLN A 17 12.03 -14.28 -12.73
N CYS A 18 11.57 -13.13 -13.23
CA CYS A 18 10.21 -12.95 -13.71
C CYS A 18 10.18 -12.63 -15.22
N SER A 19 8.99 -12.62 -15.81
CA SER A 19 8.85 -12.25 -17.23
C SER A 19 8.94 -10.74 -17.45
N ASP A 20 9.43 -10.32 -18.62
CA ASP A 20 9.44 -8.92 -19.04
C ASP A 20 8.05 -8.28 -18.96
N ASN A 21 7.00 -9.05 -19.24
CA ASN A 21 5.62 -8.61 -19.13
C ASN A 21 5.20 -8.33 -17.68
N ALA A 22 5.68 -9.10 -16.71
CA ALA A 22 5.42 -8.85 -15.29
C ALA A 22 6.01 -7.48 -14.88
N ILE A 23 7.26 -7.20 -15.26
CA ILE A 23 7.89 -5.90 -15.00
C ILE A 23 7.12 -4.76 -15.68
N ARG A 24 6.71 -4.92 -16.95
CA ARG A 24 5.90 -3.91 -17.64
C ARG A 24 4.54 -3.67 -16.96
N SER A 25 3.91 -4.74 -16.48
CA SER A 25 2.67 -4.66 -15.71
C SER A 25 2.85 -3.91 -14.39
N MET A 26 3.97 -4.13 -13.68
CA MET A 26 4.31 -3.39 -12.46
C MET A 26 4.53 -1.89 -12.73
N VAL A 27 5.10 -1.53 -13.87
CA VAL A 27 5.18 -0.10 -14.28
C VAL A 27 3.79 0.46 -14.60
N ASN A 28 2.95 -0.28 -15.32
CA ASN A 28 1.59 0.15 -15.67
C ASN A 28 0.68 0.33 -14.45
N THR A 29 0.80 -0.56 -13.47
CA THR A 29 0.08 -0.48 -12.18
C THR A 29 0.71 0.52 -11.20
N ARG A 30 1.73 1.27 -11.63
CA ARG A 30 2.46 2.28 -10.84
C ARG A 30 3.17 1.73 -9.59
N LYS A 31 3.39 0.42 -9.52
CA LYS A 31 4.20 -0.23 -8.47
C LYS A 31 5.70 0.03 -8.65
N LEU A 32 6.16 0.20 -9.91
CA LEU A 32 7.54 0.57 -10.23
C LEU A 32 7.60 1.91 -10.96
N LYS A 33 8.51 2.78 -10.53
CA LYS A 33 8.81 4.03 -11.23
C LYS A 33 9.91 3.83 -12.27
N LYS A 34 9.61 4.20 -13.52
CA LYS A 34 10.62 4.37 -14.57
C LYS A 34 11.28 5.75 -14.45
N ILE A 35 12.50 5.88 -14.98
CA ILE A 35 13.19 7.17 -15.08
C ILE A 35 12.43 8.06 -16.09
N PRO A 36 11.95 9.26 -15.68
CA PRO A 36 11.28 10.18 -16.60
C PRO A 36 12.27 10.77 -17.61
N GLY A 37 11.81 11.00 -18.85
CA GLY A 37 12.61 11.64 -19.89
C GLY A 37 13.60 10.73 -20.64
N VAL A 38 13.69 9.44 -20.30
CA VAL A 38 14.55 8.49 -21.01
C VAL A 38 13.73 7.63 -21.98
N PRO A 39 14.18 7.41 -23.23
CA PRO A 39 13.54 6.48 -24.15
C PRO A 39 13.52 5.05 -23.60
N GLY A 40 12.33 4.45 -23.57
CA GLY A 40 12.09 3.10 -23.06
C GLY A 40 11.79 3.03 -21.56
N ILE A 41 11.72 1.81 -21.04
CA ILE A 41 11.53 1.57 -19.61
C ILE A 41 12.91 1.24 -19.02
N LYS A 42 13.41 2.16 -18.19
CA LYS A 42 14.68 2.02 -17.48
C LYS A 42 14.51 2.38 -16.02
N PHE A 43 15.27 1.72 -15.16
CA PHE A 43 15.23 1.85 -13.71
C PHE A 43 16.62 2.21 -13.19
N LEU A 44 16.69 3.02 -12.14
CA LEU A 44 17.96 3.32 -11.50
C LEU A 44 18.37 2.13 -10.62
N VAL A 45 19.63 1.69 -10.65
CA VAL A 45 20.07 0.53 -9.85
C VAL A 45 19.80 0.76 -8.36
N ARG A 46 20.24 1.91 -7.84
CA ARG A 46 20.01 2.28 -6.44
C ARG A 46 18.54 2.26 -6.05
N TYR A 47 17.64 2.67 -6.95
CA TYR A 47 16.18 2.61 -6.67
C TYR A 47 15.68 1.17 -6.52
N ILE A 48 16.21 0.23 -7.31
CA ILE A 48 15.86 -1.18 -7.22
C ILE A 48 16.46 -1.80 -5.96
N GLU A 49 17.70 -1.45 -5.61
CA GLU A 49 18.35 -1.91 -4.38
C GLU A 49 17.63 -1.41 -3.13
N ASP A 50 17.27 -0.12 -3.10
CA ASP A 50 16.45 0.46 -2.02
C ASP A 50 15.10 -0.27 -1.89
N LEU A 51 14.48 -0.67 -3.01
CA LEU A 51 13.22 -1.44 -3.02
C LEU A 51 13.40 -2.90 -2.56
N GLU A 52 14.51 -3.53 -2.92
CA GLU A 52 14.86 -4.89 -2.50
C GLU A 52 15.20 -4.94 -1.01
N GLU A 53 15.92 -3.93 -0.50
CA GLU A 53 16.34 -3.80 0.90
C GLU A 53 15.19 -3.44 1.84
N LEU A 54 14.25 -2.60 1.39
CA LEU A 54 13.03 -2.28 2.15
C LEU A 54 12.12 -3.51 2.32
N GLY A 55 12.39 -4.59 1.58
CA GLY A 55 11.50 -5.72 1.43
C GLY A 55 10.28 -5.32 0.59
N MET A 56 9.74 -6.25 -0.19
CA MET A 56 8.45 -6.07 -0.88
C MET A 56 7.25 -6.01 0.11
N ASP A 57 7.45 -5.50 1.32
CA ASP A 57 6.37 -5.01 2.20
C ASP A 57 6.02 -3.58 1.76
N THR A 58 5.68 -3.42 0.48
CA THR A 58 4.96 -2.24 0.04
C THR A 58 3.60 -2.33 0.71
N ASP A 59 3.45 -1.66 1.86
CA ASP A 59 2.12 -1.27 2.34
C ASP A 59 1.40 -0.69 1.10
N PRO A 60 0.36 -1.37 0.60
CA PRO A 60 -0.26 -1.01 -0.68
C PRO A 60 -0.88 0.39 -0.64
N LEU A 61 -0.98 0.98 0.55
CA LEU A 61 -1.48 2.32 0.82
C LEU A 61 -0.33 3.32 0.93
N SER A 62 -0.47 4.45 0.22
CA SER A 62 0.34 5.63 0.49
C SER A 62 0.16 6.07 1.95
N GLN A 63 1.18 6.65 2.59
CA GLN A 63 1.07 7.19 3.96
C GLN A 63 -0.13 8.13 4.14
N PHE A 64 -0.52 8.85 3.07
CA PHE A 64 -1.70 9.71 3.08
C PHE A 64 -3.01 8.91 3.08
N GLU A 65 -3.08 7.86 2.27
CA GLU A 65 -4.26 6.97 2.21
C GLU A 65 -4.42 6.20 3.52
N ARG A 66 -3.30 5.76 4.12
CA ARG A 66 -3.29 5.14 5.44
C ARG A 66 -3.84 6.08 6.52
N ARG A 67 -3.35 7.34 6.57
CA ARG A 67 -3.88 8.35 7.50
C ARG A 67 -5.36 8.64 7.29
N ARG A 68 -5.83 8.63 6.04
CA ARG A 68 -7.25 8.81 5.71
C ARG A 68 -8.08 7.63 6.22
N LEU A 69 -7.65 6.40 5.95
CA LEU A 69 -8.34 5.18 6.38
C LEU A 69 -8.33 5.01 7.90
N GLU A 70 -7.24 5.38 8.57
CA GLU A 70 -7.16 5.37 10.04
C GLU A 70 -8.19 6.34 10.65
N LYS A 71 -8.32 7.57 10.10
CA LYS A 71 -9.34 8.52 10.55
C LYS A 71 -10.76 8.01 10.31
N GLU A 72 -10.99 7.39 9.15
CA GLU A 72 -12.30 6.85 8.79
C GLU A 72 -12.68 5.66 9.69
N ARG A 73 -11.72 4.76 9.96
CA ARG A 73 -11.87 3.68 10.94
C ARG A 73 -12.21 4.22 12.33
N ASP A 74 -11.47 5.20 12.82
CA ASP A 74 -11.67 5.75 14.16
C ASP A 74 -13.03 6.46 14.28
N TYR A 75 -13.45 7.16 13.22
CA TYR A 75 -14.79 7.75 13.14
C TYR A 75 -15.90 6.70 13.23
N TRP A 76 -15.82 5.64 12.43
CA TRP A 76 -16.84 4.58 12.43
C TRP A 76 -16.84 3.78 13.74
N LYS A 77 -15.66 3.49 14.29
CA LYS A 77 -15.53 2.81 15.58
C LYS A 77 -16.15 3.62 16.71
N GLY A 78 -15.86 4.91 16.81
CA GLY A 78 -16.46 5.77 17.83
C GLY A 78 -17.97 5.93 17.67
N ARG A 79 -18.50 5.85 16.44
CA ARG A 79 -19.95 5.87 16.20
C ARG A 79 -20.62 4.56 16.62
N ALA A 80 -19.98 3.42 16.37
CA ALA A 80 -20.45 2.11 16.83
C ALA A 80 -20.48 2.05 18.36
N GLU A 81 -19.39 2.45 19.04
CA GLU A 81 -19.31 2.46 20.50
C GLU A 81 -20.40 3.32 21.15
N LYS A 82 -20.67 4.51 20.60
CA LYS A 82 -21.77 5.37 21.09
C LYS A 82 -23.15 4.74 20.91
N LEU A 83 -23.40 4.08 19.78
CA LEU A 83 -24.67 3.39 19.53
C LEU A 83 -24.85 2.21 20.48
N GLU A 84 -23.79 1.42 20.70
CA GLU A 84 -23.81 0.32 21.67
C GLU A 84 -24.08 0.82 23.10
N GLU A 85 -23.51 1.96 23.48
CA GLU A 85 -23.76 2.55 24.79
C GLU A 85 -25.22 2.99 24.96
N ILE A 86 -25.80 3.61 23.92
CA ILE A 86 -27.22 3.99 23.91
C ILE A 86 -28.11 2.75 24.01
N LEU A 87 -27.83 1.71 23.22
CA LEU A 87 -28.56 0.44 23.28
C LEU A 87 -28.49 -0.19 24.66
N LYS A 88 -27.32 -0.14 25.32
CA LYS A 88 -27.14 -0.63 26.68
C LYS A 88 -28.00 0.15 27.68
N LYS A 89 -28.10 1.47 27.55
CA LYS A 89 -28.97 2.32 28.39
C LYS A 89 -30.44 1.98 28.19
N ILE A 90 -30.90 1.93 26.94
CA ILE A 90 -32.28 1.54 26.58
C ILE A 90 -32.62 0.16 27.17
N ARG A 91 -31.72 -0.82 27.04
CA ARG A 91 -31.92 -2.17 27.60
C ARG A 91 -32.10 -2.16 29.11
N ILE A 92 -31.30 -1.37 29.83
CA ILE A 92 -31.40 -1.24 31.29
C ILE A 92 -32.73 -0.57 31.67
N GLU A 93 -33.09 0.54 31.02
CA GLU A 93 -34.34 1.25 31.26
C GLU A 93 -35.56 0.36 30.99
N THR A 94 -35.56 -0.38 29.88
CA THR A 94 -36.65 -1.32 29.54
C THR A 94 -36.76 -2.44 30.58
N ALA A 95 -35.63 -2.96 31.08
CA ALA A 95 -35.62 -3.98 32.11
C ALA A 95 -36.13 -3.48 33.47
N ILE A 96 -36.03 -2.18 33.76
CA ILE A 96 -36.58 -1.55 34.97
C ILE A 96 -38.10 -1.39 34.83
N VAL A 97 -38.59 -0.97 33.66
CA VAL A 97 -40.04 -0.75 33.41
C VAL A 97 -40.84 -2.06 33.40
N LEU A 98 -40.23 -3.17 32.97
CA LEU A 98 -40.87 -4.49 32.94
C LEU A 98 -40.84 -5.23 34.29
N ARG A 99 -40.28 -4.63 35.34
CA ARG A 99 -40.11 -5.23 36.67
C ARG A 99 -41.09 -4.65 37.67
#